data_AF-A0A5J9WCD8-F1
#
_entry.id   AF-A0A5J9WCD8-F1
#
_cell.length_a   1.000
_cell.length_b   1.000
_cell.length_c   1.000
_cell.angle_alpha   90.00
_cell.angle_beta   90.00
_cell.angle_gamma   90.00
#
_symmetry.space_group_name_H-M   'P 1'
#
loop_
_entity.id
_entity.type
_entity.pdbx_description
1 polymer ?
#
loop_
_entity_poly.entity_id
_entity_poly.type
_entity_poly.pdbx_seq_one_letter_code
_entity_poly.pdbx_strand_id
1 'polypeptide(L)'
;CTIKEKPQTLSTLLGMATHYLAVVVSLILLAATLFRLALKWGGKAGPCEARLPPAPGSRGLPILGETLEFFTAAPTLELLPFLKRRLDRYGPIFVTNLVCEDLVVSLDPEFSARVLLQEERAFQIWYPASFMRVFGGDNIITKLGPIHRHIRSLVLRLFGPETLRRALLRDVQRASRAELRSWLHHCRAGHGGVEVRAATSRMIFGVTAKKLISHDDAAASGGSLWRCFDACTRGLLSFPLCLPGTAFYRCMQGRRQVMRTLKRQLDERRDANAAAEREAVDFFDLVIGEMDKPNPVLDESAALDLLFLLLFASHETTSMGLTAILKFLTDNPEALQELTEEHEGILKRKAEPESDITWEEYKSYELHILCKCWRYSRSAQDSKHRSGRVQKSEAGCAHTRHGSPEPVGGSKDFMAFGGGLRLCVGADFAKLQMATFLHCLVTKYRWKAISGGRMVFYPGLRFPEGFHIQLLPKD
;
A
#
# COMPACT_ATOMS: atom_id res chain seq x y z
N CYS A 1 -54.25 -34.88 -51.59
CA CYS A 1 -54.25 -33.62 -50.82
C CYS A 1 -55.13 -33.77 -49.59
N THR A 2 -54.55 -33.69 -48.38
CA THR A 2 -55.08 -32.93 -47.23
C THR A 2 -54.16 -33.18 -46.03
N ILE A 3 -53.43 -32.14 -45.63
CA ILE A 3 -52.61 -32.08 -44.41
C ILE A 3 -53.55 -31.66 -43.28
N LYS A 4 -53.61 -32.44 -42.19
CA LYS A 4 -54.25 -32.05 -40.92
C LYS A 4 -53.15 -31.61 -39.96
N GLU A 5 -52.98 -30.30 -39.77
CA GLU A 5 -52.12 -29.73 -38.74
C GLU A 5 -52.76 -29.86 -37.35
N LYS A 6 -51.96 -30.25 -36.35
CA LYS A 6 -52.35 -30.41 -34.94
C LYS A 6 -52.14 -29.08 -34.18
N PRO A 7 -53.16 -28.52 -33.47
CA PRO A 7 -53.09 -27.22 -32.80
C PRO A 7 -52.55 -27.25 -31.35
N GLN A 8 -51.92 -28.35 -30.90
CA GLN A 8 -51.59 -28.57 -29.48
C GLN A 8 -50.25 -28.00 -28.99
N THR A 9 -49.39 -27.52 -29.89
CA THR A 9 -48.04 -27.03 -29.54
C THR A 9 -48.02 -25.55 -29.14
N LEU A 10 -48.94 -24.73 -29.66
CA LEU A 10 -48.96 -23.29 -29.38
C LEU A 10 -49.48 -22.96 -27.98
N SER A 11 -50.51 -23.65 -27.50
CA SER A 11 -51.11 -23.40 -26.18
C SER A 11 -50.21 -23.79 -25.02
N THR A 12 -49.43 -24.86 -25.16
CA THR A 12 -48.44 -25.31 -24.18
C THR A 12 -47.23 -24.40 -24.13
N LEU A 13 -46.76 -23.90 -25.28
CA LEU A 13 -45.70 -22.88 -25.35
C LEU A 13 -46.13 -21.54 -24.74
N LEU A 14 -47.37 -21.09 -25.01
CA LEU A 14 -47.94 -19.89 -24.38
C LEU A 14 -48.07 -20.05 -22.85
N GLY A 15 -48.53 -21.20 -22.36
CA GLY A 15 -48.62 -21.49 -20.92
C GLY A 15 -47.25 -21.45 -20.23
N MET A 16 -46.22 -22.06 -20.83
CA MET A 16 -44.85 -22.01 -20.32
C MET A 16 -44.27 -20.59 -20.30
N ALA A 17 -44.54 -19.78 -21.34
CA ALA A 17 -44.12 -18.39 -21.40
C ALA A 17 -44.79 -17.53 -20.31
N THR A 18 -46.09 -17.75 -20.04
CA THR A 18 -46.80 -17.04 -18.97
C THR A 18 -46.29 -17.39 -17.57
N HIS A 19 -45.95 -18.66 -17.30
CA HIS A 19 -45.35 -19.06 -16.04
C HIS A 19 -43.95 -18.47 -15.87
N TYR A 20 -43.14 -18.46 -16.93
CA TYR A 20 -41.81 -17.84 -16.89
C TYR A 20 -41.90 -16.34 -16.59
N LEU A 21 -42.81 -15.62 -17.27
CA LEU A 21 -43.03 -14.20 -17.04
C LEU A 21 -43.52 -13.92 -15.60
N ALA A 22 -44.43 -14.73 -15.07
CA ALA A 22 -44.92 -14.59 -13.69
C ALA A 22 -43.81 -14.80 -12.65
N VAL A 23 -42.90 -15.76 -12.88
CA VAL A 23 -41.73 -16.00 -12.02
C VAL A 23 -40.77 -14.81 -12.08
N VAL A 24 -40.46 -14.29 -13.28
CA VAL A 24 -39.58 -13.12 -13.44
C VAL A 24 -40.17 -11.89 -12.74
N VAL A 25 -41.47 -11.61 -12.91
CA VAL A 25 -42.13 -10.48 -12.25
C VAL A 25 -42.12 -10.65 -10.74
N SER A 26 -42.37 -11.85 -10.23
CA SER A 26 -42.33 -12.14 -8.79
C SER A 26 -40.93 -11.95 -8.19
N LEU A 27 -39.88 -12.36 -8.91
CA LEU A 27 -38.49 -12.12 -8.52
C LEU A 27 -38.14 -10.62 -8.52
N ILE A 28 -38.62 -9.85 -9.51
CA ILE A 28 -38.43 -8.40 -9.56
C ILE A 28 -39.14 -7.71 -8.39
N LEU A 29 -40.38 -8.10 -8.09
CA LEU A 29 -41.14 -7.55 -6.96
C LEU A 29 -40.51 -7.92 -5.61
N LEU A 30 -40.02 -9.15 -5.46
CA LEU A 30 -39.28 -9.58 -4.27
C LEU A 30 -37.99 -8.78 -4.13
N ALA A 31 -37.21 -8.63 -5.20
CA ALA A 31 -36.00 -7.81 -5.20
C ALA A 31 -36.30 -6.34 -4.87
N ALA A 32 -37.36 -5.76 -5.43
CA ALA A 32 -37.79 -4.39 -5.14
C ALA A 32 -38.27 -4.21 -3.69
N THR A 33 -38.90 -5.24 -3.11
CA THR A 33 -39.36 -5.22 -1.72
C THR A 33 -38.20 -5.38 -0.75
N LEU A 34 -37.28 -6.32 -1.03
CA LEU A 34 -36.02 -6.47 -0.28
C LEU A 34 -35.16 -5.21 -0.40
N PHE A 35 -35.11 -4.58 -1.58
CA PHE A 35 -34.44 -3.29 -1.77
C PHE A 35 -35.10 -2.20 -0.94
N ARG A 36 -36.44 -2.06 -0.96
CA ARG A 36 -37.15 -1.09 -0.12
C ARG A 36 -36.97 -1.34 1.39
N LEU A 37 -36.94 -2.60 1.81
CA LEU A 37 -36.65 -2.97 3.20
C LEU A 37 -35.20 -2.65 3.56
N ALA A 38 -34.24 -2.91 2.66
CA ALA A 38 -32.85 -2.52 2.82
C ALA A 38 -32.67 -0.99 2.86
N LEU A 39 -33.45 -0.22 2.09
CA LEU A 39 -33.46 1.25 2.17
C LEU A 39 -34.03 1.72 3.52
N LYS A 40 -35.10 1.09 4.01
CA LYS A 40 -35.72 1.39 5.32
C LYS A 40 -34.84 0.98 6.51
N TRP A 41 -34.03 -0.07 6.37
CA TRP A 41 -33.10 -0.55 7.39
C TRP A 41 -31.74 0.15 7.30
N GLY A 42 -31.25 0.43 6.10
CA GLY A 42 -30.03 1.22 5.85
C GLY A 42 -30.19 2.71 6.21
N GLY A 43 -31.42 3.20 6.29
CA GLY A 43 -31.74 4.51 6.89
C GLY A 43 -31.91 4.50 8.41
N LYS A 44 -31.83 3.31 9.04
CA LYS A 44 -31.81 3.12 10.50
C LYS A 44 -30.48 2.49 10.90
N ALA A 45 -29.37 3.18 10.63
CA ALA A 45 -28.28 3.10 11.59
C ALA A 45 -28.88 3.51 12.95
N GLY A 46 -28.68 2.71 14.00
CA GLY A 46 -29.22 3.00 15.33
C GLY A 46 -28.85 4.42 15.79
N PRO A 47 -29.52 4.97 16.81
CA PRO A 47 -29.18 6.29 17.33
C PRO A 47 -27.77 6.24 17.96
N CYS A 48 -26.75 6.48 17.15
CA CYS A 48 -25.51 7.07 17.62
C CYS A 48 -25.80 8.56 17.72
N GLU A 49 -26.05 9.04 18.94
CA GLU A 49 -26.29 10.45 19.27
C GLU A 49 -25.11 11.40 18.96
N ALA A 50 -24.04 10.92 18.32
CA ALA A 50 -23.04 11.78 17.72
C ALA A 50 -23.57 12.31 16.39
N ARG A 51 -24.40 13.36 16.42
CA ARG A 51 -24.65 14.18 15.22
C ARG A 51 -23.28 14.64 14.73
N LEU A 52 -22.89 14.21 13.53
CA LEU A 52 -21.70 14.73 12.86
C LEU A 52 -21.76 16.27 12.90
N PRO A 53 -20.62 16.95 13.08
CA PRO A 53 -20.60 18.41 13.04
C PRO A 53 -21.26 18.87 11.73
N PRO A 54 -22.03 19.97 11.76
CA PRO A 54 -22.71 20.48 10.58
C PRO A 54 -21.66 20.94 9.55
N ALA A 55 -21.19 20.02 8.73
CA ALA A 55 -20.33 20.28 7.60
C ALA A 55 -21.16 20.16 6.30
N PRO A 56 -20.88 21.02 5.31
CA PRO A 56 -21.54 20.93 4.01
C PRO A 56 -21.19 19.60 3.33
N GLY A 57 -22.10 19.02 2.54
CA GLY A 57 -21.82 17.78 1.81
C GLY A 57 -23.04 17.03 1.32
N SER A 58 -22.82 15.83 0.79
CA SER A 58 -23.84 14.98 0.14
C SER A 58 -23.70 13.54 0.63
N ARG A 59 -24.79 12.93 1.09
CA ARG A 59 -24.81 11.51 1.42
C ARG A 59 -25.04 10.59 0.22
N GLY A 60 -25.20 11.14 -0.99
CA GLY A 60 -25.40 10.33 -2.19
C GLY A 60 -26.66 9.47 -2.20
N LEU A 61 -26.59 8.34 -2.90
CA LEU A 61 -27.68 7.37 -3.00
C LEU A 61 -27.86 6.64 -1.65
N PRO A 62 -29.08 6.21 -1.30
CA PRO A 62 -29.22 5.46 -0.06
C PRO A 62 -28.47 4.12 -0.14
N ILE A 63 -27.88 3.69 0.98
CA ILE A 63 -26.97 2.53 1.13
C ILE A 63 -25.63 2.71 0.41
N LEU A 64 -25.62 2.93 -0.90
CA LEU A 64 -24.37 3.01 -1.68
C LEU A 64 -23.61 4.33 -1.48
N GLY A 65 -24.28 5.36 -1.00
CA GLY A 65 -23.71 6.69 -0.84
C GLY A 65 -23.17 7.24 -2.15
N GLU A 66 -21.95 7.78 -2.09
CA GLU A 66 -21.18 8.26 -3.23
C GLU A 66 -20.02 7.29 -3.60
N THR A 67 -20.08 6.05 -3.11
CA THR A 67 -18.99 5.05 -3.20
C THR A 67 -18.53 4.80 -4.62
N LEU A 68 -19.46 4.61 -5.57
CA LEU A 68 -19.10 4.31 -6.95
C LEU A 68 -18.30 5.46 -7.60
N GLU A 69 -18.67 6.70 -7.30
CA GLU A 69 -17.96 7.89 -7.80
C GLU A 69 -16.58 8.03 -7.15
N PHE A 70 -16.44 7.70 -5.86
CA PHE A 70 -15.16 7.69 -5.16
C PHE A 70 -14.18 6.67 -5.74
N PHE A 71 -14.67 5.49 -6.10
CA PHE A 71 -13.90 4.45 -6.79
C PHE A 71 -13.87 4.67 -8.31
N THR A 72 -13.89 5.90 -8.81
CA THR A 72 -13.59 6.18 -10.23
C THR A 72 -12.09 6.41 -10.42
N ALA A 73 -11.51 5.81 -11.45
CA ALA A 73 -10.09 5.96 -11.76
C ALA A 73 -9.77 7.38 -12.23
N ALA A 74 -8.74 8.00 -11.67
CA ALA A 74 -8.21 9.27 -12.15
C ALA A 74 -6.94 9.05 -12.99
N PRO A 75 -6.82 9.64 -14.19
CA PRO A 75 -5.66 9.48 -15.06
C PRO A 75 -4.44 10.32 -14.63
N THR A 76 -4.55 11.06 -13.52
CA THR A 76 -3.55 12.01 -13.04
C THR A 76 -3.24 11.75 -11.56
N LEU A 77 -2.03 12.13 -11.14
CA LEU A 77 -1.64 12.18 -9.72
C LEU A 77 -2.19 13.41 -8.98
N GLU A 78 -3.05 14.18 -9.64
CA GLU A 78 -3.80 15.27 -9.04
C GLU A 78 -4.85 14.73 -8.05
N LEU A 79 -5.49 15.65 -7.33
CA LEU A 79 -6.64 15.36 -6.48
C LEU A 79 -7.71 14.61 -7.29
N LEU A 80 -8.19 13.47 -6.74
CA LEU A 80 -9.25 12.67 -7.35
C LEU A 80 -10.41 13.57 -7.83
N PRO A 81 -10.97 13.37 -9.05
CA PRO A 81 -12.07 14.19 -9.54
C PRO A 81 -13.26 14.26 -8.56
N PHE A 82 -13.53 13.15 -7.85
CA PHE A 82 -14.48 13.08 -6.76
C PHE A 82 -14.20 14.13 -5.68
N LEU A 83 -12.96 14.17 -5.17
CA LEU A 83 -12.52 15.08 -4.11
C LEU A 83 -12.45 16.52 -4.62
N LYS A 84 -11.96 16.74 -5.85
CA LYS A 84 -11.87 18.07 -6.46
C LYS A 84 -13.24 18.74 -6.60
N ARG A 85 -14.24 18.03 -7.16
CA ARG A 85 -15.61 18.55 -7.28
C ARG A 85 -16.22 18.93 -5.92
N ARG A 86 -15.89 18.18 -4.87
CA ARG A 86 -16.42 18.40 -3.52
C ARG A 86 -15.67 19.51 -2.79
N LEU A 87 -14.36 19.63 -3.01
CA LEU A 87 -13.58 20.79 -2.59
C LEU A 87 -14.14 22.08 -3.18
N ASP A 88 -14.38 22.10 -4.50
CA ASP A 88 -14.90 23.28 -5.20
C ASP A 88 -16.33 23.64 -4.76
N ARG A 89 -17.15 22.64 -4.39
CA ARG A 89 -18.57 22.84 -4.04
C ARG A 89 -18.83 23.09 -2.56
N TYR A 90 -18.12 22.39 -1.68
CA TYR A 90 -18.40 22.34 -0.25
C TYR A 90 -17.25 22.91 0.59
N GLY A 91 -16.08 23.13 0.00
CA GLY A 91 -14.88 23.56 0.70
C GLY A 91 -14.00 22.40 1.19
N PRO A 92 -12.92 22.70 1.92
CA PRO A 92 -11.88 21.73 2.28
C PRO A 92 -12.33 20.70 3.32
N ILE A 93 -13.46 20.91 4.00
CA ILE A 93 -14.03 19.95 4.94
C ILE A 93 -15.50 19.72 4.55
N PHE A 94 -15.85 18.47 4.24
CA PHE A 94 -17.19 18.12 3.79
C PHE A 94 -17.63 16.74 4.25
N VAL A 95 -18.94 16.49 4.26
CA VAL A 95 -19.51 15.17 4.56
C VAL A 95 -19.83 14.37 3.30
N THR A 96 -19.61 13.07 3.37
CA THR A 96 -19.98 12.10 2.33
C THR A 96 -20.48 10.80 2.96
N ASN A 97 -21.14 9.94 2.19
CA ASN A 97 -21.34 8.54 2.58
C ASN A 97 -20.53 7.63 1.65
N LEU A 98 -19.62 6.83 2.18
CA LEU A 98 -18.81 5.88 1.42
C LEU A 98 -18.84 4.51 2.11
N VAL A 99 -19.04 3.44 1.33
CA VAL A 99 -19.09 2.05 1.80
C VAL A 99 -20.10 1.88 2.94
N CYS A 100 -21.27 2.52 2.81
CA CYS A 100 -22.35 2.57 3.80
C CYS A 100 -22.03 3.36 5.09
N GLU A 101 -20.91 4.07 5.16
CA GLU A 101 -20.49 4.83 6.34
C GLU A 101 -20.56 6.34 6.07
N ASP A 102 -21.10 7.10 7.03
CA ASP A 102 -21.09 8.56 7.01
C ASP A 102 -19.70 9.06 7.43
N LEU A 103 -19.02 9.79 6.54
CA LEU A 103 -17.65 10.24 6.72
C LEU A 103 -17.55 11.77 6.63
N VAL A 104 -16.68 12.34 7.45
CA VAL A 104 -16.16 13.71 7.26
C VAL A 104 -14.82 13.61 6.56
N VAL A 105 -14.71 14.21 5.38
CA VAL A 105 -13.48 14.27 4.60
C VAL A 105 -12.82 15.62 4.83
N SER A 106 -11.53 15.60 5.15
CA SER A 106 -10.70 16.79 5.30
C SER A 106 -9.60 16.81 4.25
N LEU A 107 -9.56 17.92 3.50
CA LEU A 107 -8.46 18.35 2.64
C LEU A 107 -7.72 19.55 3.24
N ASP A 108 -8.08 19.96 4.47
CA ASP A 108 -7.39 21.02 5.22
C ASP A 108 -6.14 20.45 5.90
N PRO A 109 -4.92 20.96 5.60
CA PRO A 109 -3.68 20.42 6.17
C PRO A 109 -3.60 20.57 7.69
N GLU A 110 -4.11 21.66 8.24
CA GLU A 110 -4.05 21.88 9.69
C GLU A 110 -4.96 20.95 10.46
N PHE A 111 -6.20 20.76 9.99
CA PHE A 111 -7.15 19.85 10.58
C PHE A 111 -6.67 18.41 10.44
N SER A 112 -6.15 18.03 9.28
CA SER A 112 -5.55 16.71 9.05
C SER A 112 -4.40 16.44 10.03
N ALA A 113 -3.50 17.41 10.25
CA ALA A 113 -2.44 17.29 11.24
C ALA A 113 -2.98 17.15 12.67
N ARG A 114 -4.03 17.92 13.04
CA ARG A 114 -4.70 17.79 14.34
C ARG A 114 -5.32 16.41 14.56
N VAL A 115 -5.97 15.84 13.54
CA VAL A 115 -6.55 14.48 13.60
C VAL A 115 -5.47 13.46 13.98
N LEU A 116 -4.32 13.52 13.31
CA LEU A 116 -3.20 12.60 13.56
C LEU A 116 -2.57 12.79 14.96
N LEU A 117 -2.46 14.02 15.44
CA LEU A 117 -1.89 14.34 16.75
C LEU A 117 -2.83 14.04 17.93
N GLN A 118 -4.13 13.93 17.67
CA GLN A 118 -5.17 13.69 18.69
C GLN A 118 -5.72 12.25 18.64
N GLU A 119 -5.00 11.33 18.00
CA GLU A 119 -5.25 9.89 18.07
C GLU A 119 -5.28 9.40 19.52
N GLU A 120 -6.22 8.51 19.85
CA GLU A 120 -6.53 8.00 21.19
C GLU A 120 -6.96 9.09 22.20
N ARG A 121 -7.29 10.30 21.73
CA ARG A 121 -7.82 11.40 22.56
C ARG A 121 -9.16 11.91 22.06
N ALA A 122 -9.16 12.50 20.86
CA ALA A 122 -10.35 13.02 20.19
C ALA A 122 -10.70 12.21 18.93
N PHE A 123 -9.72 11.52 18.36
CA PHE A 123 -9.89 10.64 17.20
C PHE A 123 -9.37 9.24 17.53
N GLN A 124 -9.85 8.27 16.77
CA GLN A 124 -9.40 6.89 16.85
C GLN A 124 -9.28 6.34 15.43
N ILE A 125 -8.22 5.57 15.18
CA ILE A 125 -8.04 4.87 13.92
C ILE A 125 -9.23 3.94 13.63
N TRP A 126 -9.68 3.97 12.38
CA TRP A 126 -10.75 3.12 11.89
C TRP A 126 -10.48 2.77 10.43
N TYR A 127 -10.79 1.52 10.07
CA TYR A 127 -10.74 1.04 8.68
C TYR A 127 -12.00 0.21 8.39
N PRO A 128 -12.46 0.18 7.13
CA PRO A 128 -13.58 -0.66 6.74
C PRO A 128 -13.35 -2.14 7.08
N ALA A 129 -14.40 -2.84 7.50
CA ALA A 129 -14.32 -4.26 7.86
C ALA A 129 -13.77 -5.13 6.71
N SER A 130 -14.02 -4.75 5.46
CA SER A 130 -13.46 -5.40 4.28
C SER A 130 -11.93 -5.35 4.23
N PHE A 131 -11.34 -4.21 4.59
CA PHE A 131 -9.91 -4.02 4.67
C PHE A 131 -9.32 -4.86 5.80
N MET A 132 -9.96 -4.82 6.98
CA MET A 132 -9.52 -5.61 8.14
C MET A 132 -9.65 -7.13 7.92
N ARG A 133 -10.60 -7.58 7.08
CA ARG A 133 -10.70 -8.99 6.71
C ARG A 133 -9.46 -9.50 5.95
N VAL A 134 -8.74 -8.62 5.26
CA VAL A 134 -7.51 -8.95 4.53
C VAL A 134 -6.27 -8.88 5.40
N PHE A 135 -6.21 -7.98 6.37
CA PHE A 135 -5.04 -7.83 7.24
C PHE A 135 -5.13 -8.57 8.57
N GLY A 136 -6.33 -9.02 8.94
CA GLY A 136 -6.62 -9.56 10.25
C GLY A 136 -7.24 -8.51 11.15
N GLY A 137 -8.18 -8.93 11.99
CA GLY A 137 -8.84 -8.04 12.94
C GLY A 137 -7.95 -7.69 14.14
N ASP A 138 -6.88 -8.46 14.36
CA ASP A 138 -6.03 -8.31 15.53
C ASP A 138 -4.56 -8.08 15.14
N ASN A 139 -4.16 -6.82 14.96
CA ASN A 139 -2.79 -6.45 14.66
C ASN A 139 -2.51 -5.00 15.11
N ILE A 140 -1.31 -4.49 14.80
CA ILE A 140 -0.86 -3.13 15.18
C ILE A 140 -1.82 -2.01 14.73
N ILE A 141 -2.60 -2.21 13.66
CA ILE A 141 -3.56 -1.23 13.14
C ILE A 141 -4.75 -1.08 14.09
N THR A 142 -5.28 -2.19 14.63
CA THR A 142 -6.51 -2.19 15.42
C THR A 142 -6.28 -2.03 16.92
N LYS A 143 -5.10 -2.41 17.42
CA LYS A 143 -4.76 -2.22 18.83
C LYS A 143 -4.59 -0.72 19.15
N LEU A 144 -4.92 -0.35 20.40
CA LEU A 144 -4.78 0.99 20.96
C LEU A 144 -3.93 0.97 22.23
N GLY A 145 -3.52 2.14 22.72
CA GLY A 145 -3.03 2.34 24.08
C GLY A 145 -1.71 1.61 24.36
N PRO A 146 -1.54 1.05 25.57
CA PRO A 146 -0.33 0.33 25.96
C PRO A 146 -0.01 -0.87 25.05
N ILE A 147 -1.03 -1.59 24.57
CA ILE A 147 -0.87 -2.76 23.70
C ILE A 147 -0.28 -2.34 22.35
N HIS A 148 -0.84 -1.28 21.74
CA HIS A 148 -0.29 -0.73 20.50
C HIS A 148 1.16 -0.27 20.68
N ARG A 149 1.47 0.43 21.77
CA ARG A 149 2.84 0.86 22.09
C ARG A 149 3.81 -0.31 22.23
N HIS A 150 3.38 -1.40 22.87
CA HIS A 150 4.19 -2.62 22.99
C HIS A 150 4.47 -3.25 21.62
N ILE A 151 3.43 -3.50 20.82
CA ILE A 151 3.59 -4.07 19.47
C ILE A 151 4.47 -3.18 18.60
N ARG A 152 4.28 -1.85 18.66
CA ARG A 152 5.13 -0.89 17.94
C ARG A 152 6.60 -1.01 18.37
N SER A 153 6.87 -1.14 19.67
CA SER A 153 8.23 -1.35 20.19
C SER A 153 8.85 -2.64 19.66
N LEU A 154 8.08 -3.75 19.61
CA LEU A 154 8.53 -5.00 18.99
C LEU A 154 8.91 -4.78 17.52
N VAL A 155 8.03 -4.17 16.72
CA VAL A 155 8.30 -3.92 15.29
C VAL A 155 9.53 -3.02 15.09
N LEU A 156 9.78 -2.06 15.98
CA LEU A 156 10.99 -1.24 15.96
C LEU A 156 12.27 -2.02 16.29
N ARG A 157 12.21 -3.20 16.91
CA ARG A 157 13.38 -4.09 17.01
C ARG A 157 13.79 -4.64 15.63
N LEU A 158 12.85 -4.75 14.70
CA LEU A 158 13.10 -5.16 13.32
C LEU A 158 13.47 -3.99 12.41
N PHE A 159 12.65 -2.92 12.40
CA PHE A 159 12.79 -1.80 11.46
C PHE A 159 13.34 -0.52 12.10
N GLY A 160 13.82 -0.58 13.33
CA GLY A 160 14.36 0.58 14.03
C GLY A 160 15.78 0.95 13.61
N PRO A 161 16.25 2.14 14.00
CA PRO A 161 17.51 2.72 13.52
C PRO A 161 18.73 1.83 13.72
N GLU A 162 18.79 1.09 14.82
CA GLU A 162 19.92 0.20 15.11
C GLU A 162 20.00 -0.98 14.14
N THR A 163 18.88 -1.64 13.85
CA THR A 163 18.82 -2.77 12.92
C THR A 163 19.01 -2.28 11.48
N LEU A 164 18.50 -1.09 11.15
CA LEU A 164 18.76 -0.42 9.88
C LEU A 164 20.26 -0.22 9.64
N ARG A 165 20.94 0.37 10.62
CA ARG A 165 22.37 0.65 10.58
C ARG A 165 23.23 -0.62 10.54
N ARG A 166 22.94 -1.59 11.40
CA ARG A 166 23.81 -2.77 11.61
C ARG A 166 23.64 -3.85 10.56
N ALA A 167 22.44 -4.00 9.99
CA ALA A 167 22.13 -5.12 9.10
C ALA A 167 21.42 -4.71 7.81
N LEU A 168 20.28 -4.01 7.90
CA LEU A 168 19.40 -3.85 6.74
C LEU A 168 20.01 -2.98 5.63
N LEU A 169 20.85 -1.98 5.94
CA LEU A 169 21.54 -1.20 4.91
C LEU A 169 22.34 -2.11 3.96
N ARG A 170 23.18 -2.98 4.53
CA ARG A 170 24.01 -3.92 3.76
C ARG A 170 23.17 -4.94 3.01
N ASP A 171 22.12 -5.46 3.65
CA ASP A 171 21.25 -6.47 3.03
C ASP A 171 20.45 -5.89 1.85
N VAL A 172 19.89 -4.68 2.01
CA VAL A 172 19.21 -3.95 0.93
C VAL A 172 20.17 -3.59 -0.19
N GLN A 173 21.39 -3.14 0.11
CA GLN A 173 22.39 -2.82 -0.90
C GLN A 173 22.80 -4.06 -1.71
N ARG A 174 23.07 -5.19 -1.03
CA ARG A 174 23.40 -6.46 -1.70
C ARG A 174 22.25 -6.93 -2.59
N ALA A 175 21.01 -6.89 -2.07
CA ALA A 175 19.82 -7.25 -2.84
C ALA A 175 19.63 -6.33 -4.07
N SER A 176 19.79 -5.01 -3.89
CA SER A 176 19.68 -4.02 -4.98
C SER A 176 20.71 -4.26 -6.08
N ARG A 177 21.98 -4.49 -5.70
CA ARG A 177 23.05 -4.81 -6.67
C ARG A 177 22.77 -6.12 -7.41
N ALA A 178 22.32 -7.17 -6.71
CA ALA A 178 22.01 -8.45 -7.32
C ALA A 178 20.82 -8.36 -8.30
N GLU A 179 19.76 -7.68 -7.89
CA GLU A 179 18.55 -7.47 -8.70
C GLU A 179 18.88 -6.67 -9.97
N LEU A 180 19.60 -5.54 -9.85
CA LEU A 180 20.01 -4.73 -11.01
C LEU A 180 20.95 -5.48 -11.96
N ARG A 181 21.87 -6.32 -11.45
CA ARG A 181 22.67 -7.22 -12.30
C ARG A 181 21.79 -8.21 -13.05
N SER A 182 20.80 -8.80 -12.37
CA SER A 182 19.82 -9.69 -12.99
C SER A 182 19.04 -8.99 -14.11
N TRP A 183 18.62 -7.73 -13.90
CA TRP A 183 17.94 -6.94 -14.92
C TRP A 183 18.83 -6.70 -16.14
N LEU A 184 20.09 -6.35 -15.93
CA LEU A 184 21.05 -6.16 -17.02
C LEU A 184 21.25 -7.44 -17.82
N HIS A 185 21.43 -8.59 -17.14
CA HIS A 185 21.55 -9.89 -17.82
C HIS A 185 20.28 -10.23 -18.61
N HIS A 186 19.11 -10.00 -18.04
CA HIS A 186 17.82 -10.21 -18.72
C HIS A 186 17.69 -9.36 -19.99
N CYS A 187 18.04 -8.07 -19.90
CA CYS A 187 18.01 -7.16 -21.04
C CYS A 187 19.03 -7.55 -22.13
N ARG A 188 20.24 -7.99 -21.74
CA ARG A 188 21.29 -8.44 -22.67
C ARG A 188 20.96 -9.75 -23.37
N ALA A 189 20.21 -10.64 -22.72
CA ALA A 189 19.75 -11.90 -23.30
C ALA A 189 18.62 -11.73 -24.33
N GLY A 190 18.17 -10.49 -24.60
CA GLY A 190 17.08 -10.23 -25.54
C GLY A 190 15.70 -10.55 -25.01
N HIS A 191 15.55 -10.82 -23.70
CA HIS A 191 14.26 -11.16 -23.08
C HIS A 191 13.33 -9.95 -22.85
N GLY A 192 13.71 -8.76 -23.34
CA GLY A 192 12.92 -7.53 -23.23
C GLY A 192 13.24 -6.72 -21.98
N GLY A 193 12.27 -5.90 -21.55
CA GLY A 193 12.39 -5.05 -20.37
C GLY A 193 11.88 -5.69 -19.10
N VAL A 194 12.24 -5.08 -17.97
CA VAL A 194 11.80 -5.49 -16.64
C VAL A 194 10.67 -4.58 -16.16
N GLU A 195 9.60 -5.19 -15.65
CA GLU A 195 8.54 -4.47 -14.95
C GLU A 195 9.04 -4.05 -13.55
N VAL A 196 9.19 -2.74 -13.35
CA VAL A 196 9.88 -2.16 -12.18
C VAL A 196 9.19 -2.56 -10.88
N ARG A 197 7.85 -2.52 -10.83
CA ARG A 197 7.11 -2.77 -9.60
C ARG A 197 7.28 -4.21 -9.14
N ALA A 198 7.02 -5.19 -10.00
CA ALA A 198 7.11 -6.60 -9.69
C ALA A 198 8.53 -7.00 -9.27
N ALA A 199 9.54 -6.50 -9.99
CA ALA A 199 10.93 -6.83 -9.70
C ALA A 199 11.42 -6.21 -8.38
N THR A 200 11.13 -4.93 -8.14
CA THR A 200 11.47 -4.28 -6.85
C THR A 200 10.65 -4.86 -5.69
N SER A 201 9.37 -5.17 -5.90
CA SER A 201 8.50 -5.86 -4.94
C SER A 201 9.08 -7.19 -4.52
N ARG A 202 9.51 -8.02 -5.48
CA ARG A 202 10.14 -9.32 -5.21
C ARG A 202 11.44 -9.17 -4.42
N MET A 203 12.30 -8.22 -4.80
CA MET A 203 13.55 -7.94 -4.10
C MET A 203 13.29 -7.54 -2.64
N ILE A 204 12.40 -6.58 -2.42
CA ILE A 204 12.07 -6.06 -1.09
C ILE A 204 11.41 -7.14 -0.23
N PHE A 205 10.52 -7.94 -0.82
CA PHE A 205 9.93 -9.09 -0.17
C PHE A 205 11.01 -10.07 0.30
N GLY A 206 11.98 -10.42 -0.55
CA GLY A 206 13.07 -11.32 -0.18
C GLY A 206 13.90 -10.81 1.00
N VAL A 207 14.28 -9.53 1.01
CA VAL A 207 15.00 -8.92 2.15
C VAL A 207 14.15 -9.00 3.42
N THR A 208 12.87 -8.67 3.33
CA THR A 208 11.98 -8.65 4.49
C THR A 208 11.69 -10.04 5.01
N ALA A 209 11.35 -10.99 4.13
CA ALA A 209 11.03 -12.37 4.49
C ALA A 209 12.24 -13.07 5.14
N LYS A 210 13.45 -12.81 4.66
CA LYS A 210 14.67 -13.32 5.29
C LYS A 210 14.87 -12.80 6.71
N LYS A 211 14.58 -11.52 6.97
CA LYS A 211 14.74 -10.92 8.30
C LYS A 211 13.58 -11.17 9.26
N LEU A 212 12.39 -11.32 8.71
CA LEU A 212 11.19 -11.52 9.50
C LEU A 212 11.01 -12.98 9.90
N ILE A 213 11.18 -13.91 8.95
CA ILE A 213 10.79 -15.31 9.09
C ILE A 213 11.87 -16.30 8.61
N SER A 214 13.12 -15.86 8.42
CA SER A 214 14.23 -16.66 7.87
C SER A 214 13.88 -17.39 6.56
N HIS A 215 12.98 -16.82 5.77
CA HIS A 215 12.51 -17.45 4.55
C HIS A 215 13.32 -16.98 3.34
N ASP A 216 13.74 -17.94 2.53
CA ASP A 216 14.39 -17.71 1.23
C ASP A 216 13.57 -18.37 0.12
N ASP A 217 12.93 -17.55 -0.70
CA ASP A 217 12.10 -18.01 -1.84
C ASP A 217 12.92 -18.82 -2.86
N ALA A 218 14.24 -18.61 -2.96
CA ALA A 218 15.11 -19.37 -3.86
C ALA A 218 15.39 -20.79 -3.35
N ALA A 219 15.30 -21.01 -2.04
CA ALA A 219 15.56 -22.30 -1.39
C ALA A 219 14.27 -23.10 -1.06
N ALA A 220 13.11 -22.46 -1.14
CA ALA A 220 11.84 -23.04 -0.71
C ALA A 220 11.25 -24.03 -1.73
N SER A 221 10.99 -25.27 -1.31
CA SER A 221 10.36 -26.33 -2.13
C SER A 221 8.84 -26.16 -2.32
N GLY A 222 8.18 -25.34 -1.50
CA GLY A 222 6.72 -25.16 -1.47
C GLY A 222 6.13 -24.09 -2.40
N GLY A 223 6.92 -23.60 -3.37
CA GLY A 223 6.55 -22.49 -4.24
C GLY A 223 6.88 -21.11 -3.64
N SER A 224 6.83 -20.06 -4.47
CA SER A 224 7.18 -18.70 -4.05
C SER A 224 6.10 -18.07 -3.17
N LEU A 225 6.48 -17.75 -1.93
CA LEU A 225 5.61 -17.06 -0.98
C LEU A 225 5.28 -15.65 -1.48
N TRP A 226 6.24 -15.00 -2.16
CA TRP A 226 6.02 -13.72 -2.82
C TRP A 226 4.86 -13.77 -3.82
N ARG A 227 4.75 -14.81 -4.66
CA ARG A 227 3.64 -14.94 -5.63
C ARG A 227 2.27 -14.97 -4.96
N CYS A 228 2.19 -15.56 -3.76
CA CYS A 228 0.95 -15.59 -2.98
C CYS A 228 0.57 -14.19 -2.48
N PHE A 229 1.57 -13.42 -2.02
CA PHE A 229 1.38 -12.01 -1.63
C PHE A 229 1.03 -11.11 -2.80
N ASP A 230 1.72 -11.22 -3.93
CA ASP A 230 1.43 -10.46 -5.15
C ASP A 230 0.02 -10.75 -5.69
N ALA A 231 -0.44 -12.01 -5.60
CA ALA A 231 -1.83 -12.34 -5.89
C ALA A 231 -2.81 -11.70 -4.90
N CYS A 232 -2.43 -11.63 -3.62
CA CYS A 232 -3.22 -10.99 -2.56
C CYS A 232 -3.38 -9.47 -2.80
N THR A 233 -2.28 -8.77 -3.12
CA THR A 233 -2.24 -7.30 -3.27
C THR A 233 -3.13 -6.80 -4.42
N ARG A 234 -3.20 -7.55 -5.54
CA ARG A 234 -4.02 -7.20 -6.70
C ARG A 234 -5.51 -6.97 -6.39
N GLY A 235 -6.05 -7.68 -5.40
CA GLY A 235 -7.47 -7.56 -5.02
C GLY A 235 -7.73 -6.65 -3.82
N LEU A 236 -6.70 -6.10 -3.17
CA LEU A 236 -6.85 -5.39 -1.90
C LEU A 236 -7.76 -4.16 -1.99
N LEU A 237 -7.56 -3.31 -3.00
CA LEU A 237 -8.37 -2.11 -3.22
C LEU A 237 -9.52 -2.34 -4.21
N SER A 238 -9.99 -3.58 -4.34
CA SER A 238 -11.16 -3.92 -5.15
C SER A 238 -12.44 -3.85 -4.30
N PHE A 239 -13.60 -3.77 -4.97
CA PHE A 239 -14.88 -3.80 -4.26
C PHE A 239 -15.01 -5.10 -3.45
N PRO A 240 -15.39 -5.05 -2.16
CA PRO A 240 -15.18 -6.15 -1.22
C PRO A 240 -16.25 -7.25 -1.31
N LEU A 241 -16.41 -7.81 -2.50
CA LEU A 241 -17.36 -8.88 -2.79
C LEU A 241 -16.61 -10.22 -2.87
N CYS A 242 -16.81 -11.10 -1.89
CA CYS A 242 -16.11 -12.37 -1.79
C CYS A 242 -16.80 -13.50 -2.58
N LEU A 243 -17.01 -13.31 -3.89
CA LEU A 243 -17.59 -14.33 -4.79
C LEU A 243 -16.54 -14.87 -5.78
N PRO A 244 -16.59 -16.17 -6.13
CA PRO A 244 -15.71 -16.74 -7.15
C PRO A 244 -15.66 -15.88 -8.43
N GLY A 245 -14.45 -15.63 -8.94
CA GLY A 245 -14.22 -14.77 -10.11
C GLY A 245 -13.90 -13.30 -9.81
N THR A 246 -14.27 -12.79 -8.63
CA THR A 246 -13.94 -11.41 -8.21
C THR A 246 -12.47 -11.25 -7.81
N ALA A 247 -11.96 -10.01 -7.89
CA ALA A 247 -10.60 -9.70 -7.44
C ALA A 247 -10.44 -9.87 -5.92
N PHE A 248 -11.45 -9.48 -5.13
CA PHE A 248 -11.45 -9.65 -3.68
C PHE A 248 -11.43 -11.13 -3.25
N TYR A 249 -12.16 -12.01 -3.96
CA TYR A 249 -12.09 -13.45 -3.70
C TYR A 249 -10.68 -14.02 -3.95
N ARG A 250 -10.02 -13.65 -5.05
CA ARG A 250 -8.62 -14.03 -5.31
C ARG A 250 -7.67 -13.52 -4.22
N CYS A 251 -7.89 -12.29 -3.74
CA CYS A 251 -7.14 -11.73 -2.61
C CYS A 251 -7.28 -12.60 -1.35
N MET A 252 -8.51 -12.97 -0.99
CA MET A 252 -8.77 -13.82 0.17
C MET A 252 -8.19 -15.23 0.03
N GLN A 253 -8.14 -15.79 -1.19
CA GLN A 253 -7.44 -17.05 -1.44
C GLN A 253 -5.93 -16.92 -1.21
N GLY A 254 -5.30 -15.86 -1.71
CA GLY A 254 -3.89 -15.54 -1.47
C GLY A 254 -3.58 -15.42 0.03
N ARG A 255 -4.39 -14.64 0.77
CA ARG A 255 -4.29 -14.54 2.25
C ARG A 255 -4.35 -15.92 2.91
N ARG A 256 -5.34 -16.75 2.56
CA ARG A 256 -5.47 -18.10 3.14
C ARG A 256 -4.26 -18.99 2.89
N GLN A 257 -3.59 -18.85 1.75
CA GLN A 257 -2.39 -19.62 1.44
C GLN A 257 -1.21 -19.15 2.28
N VAL A 258 -0.99 -17.83 2.36
CA VAL A 258 0.08 -17.25 3.19
C VAL A 258 -0.11 -17.61 4.67
N MET A 259 -1.32 -17.45 5.21
CA MET A 259 -1.59 -17.78 6.61
C MET A 259 -1.33 -19.24 6.94
N ARG A 260 -1.60 -20.17 5.99
CA ARG A 260 -1.24 -21.59 6.15
C ARG A 260 0.27 -21.80 6.21
N THR A 261 1.03 -21.10 5.37
CA THR A 261 2.50 -21.17 5.40
C THR A 261 3.07 -20.61 6.70
N LEU A 262 2.57 -19.45 7.16
CA LEU A 262 3.01 -18.84 8.42
C LEU A 262 2.66 -19.72 9.62
N LYS A 263 1.45 -20.29 9.67
CA LYS A 263 1.04 -21.21 10.74
C LYS A 263 1.92 -22.46 10.77
N ARG A 264 2.20 -23.07 9.62
CA ARG A 264 3.12 -24.21 9.54
C ARG A 264 4.52 -23.86 10.08
N GLN A 265 5.07 -22.71 9.70
CA GLN A 265 6.37 -22.27 10.21
C GLN A 265 6.36 -21.97 11.71
N LEU A 266 5.26 -21.45 12.25
CA LEU A 266 5.08 -21.25 13.69
C LEU A 266 5.13 -22.60 14.42
N ASP A 267 4.38 -23.59 13.94
CA ASP A 267 4.30 -24.92 14.56
C ASP A 267 5.66 -25.63 14.52
N GLU A 268 6.31 -25.65 13.35
CA GLU A 268 7.66 -26.23 13.17
C GLU A 268 8.69 -25.62 14.13
N ARG A 269 8.62 -24.31 14.38
CA ARG A 269 9.53 -23.61 15.29
C ARG A 269 9.22 -23.88 16.76
N ARG A 270 7.94 -23.97 17.12
CA ARG A 270 7.54 -24.32 18.49
C ARG A 270 7.99 -25.73 18.86
N ASP A 271 7.81 -26.68 17.95
CA ASP A 271 8.28 -28.06 18.15
C ASP A 271 9.81 -28.12 18.27
N ALA A 272 10.54 -27.37 17.43
CA ALA A 272 12.00 -27.31 17.50
C ALA A 272 12.52 -26.67 18.79
N ASN A 273 11.89 -25.58 19.25
CA ASN A 273 12.27 -24.89 20.49
C ASN A 273 11.97 -25.75 21.74
N ALA A 274 10.94 -26.60 21.69
CA ALA A 274 10.66 -27.58 22.74
C ALA A 274 11.72 -28.70 22.77
N ALA A 275 12.32 -29.03 21.62
CA ALA A 275 13.33 -30.09 21.51
C ALA A 275 14.75 -29.63 21.90
N ALA A 276 15.09 -28.35 21.71
CA ALA A 276 16.35 -27.76 22.13
C ALA A 276 16.18 -26.25 22.38
N GLU A 277 16.77 -25.72 23.48
CA GLU A 277 16.80 -24.28 23.74
C GLU A 277 17.54 -23.55 22.60
N ARG A 278 16.78 -22.97 21.68
CA ARG A 278 17.29 -22.23 20.54
C ARG A 278 17.28 -20.73 20.86
N GLU A 279 18.40 -20.06 20.62
CA GLU A 279 18.46 -18.60 20.70
C GLU A 279 17.60 -17.96 19.61
N ALA A 280 16.92 -16.85 19.91
CA ALA A 280 16.08 -16.15 18.94
C ALA A 280 16.93 -15.63 17.76
N VAL A 281 16.66 -16.15 16.56
CA VAL A 281 17.47 -15.88 15.36
C VAL A 281 16.88 -14.76 14.52
N ASP A 282 15.55 -14.60 14.53
CA ASP A 282 14.84 -13.60 13.75
C ASP A 282 13.62 -13.01 14.49
N PHE A 283 12.87 -12.15 13.80
CA PHE A 283 11.69 -11.53 14.38
C PHE A 283 10.56 -12.52 14.69
N PHE A 284 10.46 -13.64 13.97
CA PHE A 284 9.48 -14.68 14.25
C PHE A 284 9.75 -15.29 15.63
N ASP A 285 11.00 -15.62 15.94
CA ASP A 285 11.37 -16.17 17.25
C ASP A 285 11.07 -15.16 18.39
N LEU A 286 11.25 -13.87 18.12
CA LEU A 286 10.87 -12.79 19.04
C LEU A 286 9.35 -12.75 19.26
N VAL A 287 8.53 -12.93 18.21
CA VAL A 287 7.07 -13.01 18.34
C VAL A 287 6.65 -14.25 19.12
N ILE A 288 7.28 -15.40 18.88
CA ILE A 288 7.05 -16.64 19.65
C ILE A 288 7.35 -16.39 21.13
N GLY A 289 8.49 -15.79 21.44
CA GLY A 289 8.85 -15.44 22.82
C GLY A 289 7.88 -14.48 23.51
N GLU A 290 7.18 -13.62 22.76
CA GLU A 290 6.11 -12.77 23.30
C GLU A 290 4.80 -13.53 23.56
N MET A 291 4.51 -14.55 22.74
CA MET A 291 3.35 -15.43 22.90
C MET A 291 3.49 -16.39 24.09
N ASP A 292 4.73 -16.79 24.42
CA ASP A 292 5.00 -17.78 25.46
C ASP A 292 5.10 -17.16 26.88
N LYS A 293 4.92 -15.83 27.01
CA LYS A 293 4.88 -15.15 28.31
C LYS A 293 3.61 -15.53 29.10
N PRO A 294 3.65 -15.49 30.45
CA PRO A 294 2.48 -15.82 31.28
C PRO A 294 1.22 -14.98 30.98
N ASN A 295 1.40 -13.73 30.60
CA ASN A 295 0.35 -12.81 30.16
C ASN A 295 0.71 -12.28 28.77
N PRO A 296 0.47 -13.04 27.70
CA PRO A 296 0.95 -12.70 26.37
C PRO A 296 0.16 -11.52 25.81
N VAL A 297 0.89 -10.56 25.23
CA VAL A 297 0.28 -9.40 24.54
C VAL A 297 -0.24 -9.81 23.15
N LEU A 298 0.36 -10.84 22.57
CA LEU A 298 0.01 -11.40 21.27
C LEU A 298 -0.43 -12.85 21.49
N ASP A 299 -1.66 -13.16 21.10
CA ASP A 299 -2.06 -14.55 20.91
C ASP A 299 -1.59 -15.07 19.53
N GLU A 300 -1.85 -16.34 19.24
CA GLU A 300 -1.46 -16.94 17.97
C GLU A 300 -2.05 -16.23 16.74
N SER A 301 -3.33 -15.86 16.80
CA SER A 301 -3.98 -15.19 15.69
C SER A 301 -3.36 -13.82 15.44
N ALA A 302 -3.15 -13.05 16.50
CA ALA A 302 -2.56 -11.72 16.45
C ALA A 302 -1.09 -11.76 15.99
N ALA A 303 -0.34 -12.78 16.40
CA ALA A 303 1.03 -13.00 15.94
C ALA A 303 1.09 -13.27 14.43
N LEU A 304 0.25 -14.18 13.93
CA LEU A 304 0.21 -14.50 12.49
C LEU A 304 -0.30 -13.32 11.66
N ASP A 305 -1.29 -12.58 12.16
CA ASP A 305 -1.81 -11.37 11.51
C ASP A 305 -0.75 -10.25 11.49
N LEU A 306 0.04 -10.09 12.56
CA LEU A 306 1.17 -9.16 12.59
C LEU A 306 2.24 -9.55 11.57
N LEU A 307 2.66 -10.82 11.52
CA LEU A 307 3.66 -11.30 10.55
C LEU A 307 3.17 -11.10 9.11
N PHE A 308 1.91 -11.44 8.82
CA PHE A 308 1.28 -11.20 7.53
C PHE A 308 1.31 -9.72 7.15
N LEU A 309 0.89 -8.85 8.07
CA LEU A 309 0.83 -7.41 7.85
C LEU A 309 2.23 -6.82 7.59
N LEU A 310 3.25 -7.22 8.34
CA LEU A 310 4.61 -6.72 8.16
C LEU A 310 5.21 -7.17 6.83
N LEU A 311 4.99 -8.42 6.42
CA LEU A 311 5.39 -8.89 5.09
C LEU A 311 4.70 -8.08 4.00
N PHE A 312 3.40 -7.83 4.11
CA PHE A 312 2.65 -7.04 3.13
C PHE A 312 3.14 -5.60 3.05
N ALA A 313 3.19 -4.91 4.19
CA ALA A 313 3.41 -3.47 4.27
C ALA A 313 4.81 -3.08 3.76
N SER A 314 5.81 -3.95 3.92
CA SER A 314 7.20 -3.65 3.59
C SER A 314 7.49 -3.59 2.09
N HIS A 315 6.79 -4.37 1.25
CA HIS A 315 7.11 -4.46 -0.18
C HIS A 315 6.12 -3.72 -1.09
N GLU A 316 4.82 -3.78 -0.80
CA GLU A 316 3.80 -3.22 -1.69
C GLU A 316 3.91 -1.69 -1.76
N THR A 317 4.09 -1.02 -0.61
CA THR A 317 4.17 0.45 -0.53
C THR A 317 5.47 0.98 -1.15
N THR A 318 6.62 0.43 -0.75
CA THR A 318 7.94 0.86 -1.24
C THR A 318 8.14 0.56 -2.73
N SER A 319 7.72 -0.62 -3.23
CA SER A 319 7.86 -0.93 -4.66
C SER A 319 7.03 0.00 -5.55
N MET A 320 5.82 0.36 -5.11
CA MET A 320 5.01 1.38 -5.79
C MET A 320 5.71 2.75 -5.76
N GLY A 321 6.25 3.15 -4.61
CA GLY A 321 7.01 4.39 -4.45
C GLY A 321 8.22 4.45 -5.39
N LEU A 322 9.04 3.40 -5.42
CA LEU A 322 10.17 3.26 -6.35
C LEU A 322 9.72 3.36 -7.81
N THR A 323 8.64 2.67 -8.18
CA THR A 323 8.11 2.72 -9.55
C THR A 323 7.70 4.14 -9.95
N ALA A 324 7.03 4.85 -9.04
CA ALA A 324 6.66 6.26 -9.24
C ALA A 324 7.91 7.14 -9.39
N ILE A 325 8.89 7.00 -8.50
CA ILE A 325 10.14 7.77 -8.55
C ILE A 325 10.87 7.52 -9.88
N LEU A 326 11.04 6.26 -10.29
CA LEU A 326 11.69 5.94 -11.56
C LEU A 326 10.93 6.52 -12.76
N LYS A 327 9.58 6.48 -12.74
CA LYS A 327 8.77 7.10 -13.80
C LYS A 327 8.99 8.61 -13.84
N PHE A 328 8.97 9.28 -12.68
CA PHE A 328 9.25 10.72 -12.59
C PHE A 328 10.64 11.09 -13.09
N LEU A 329 11.67 10.35 -12.67
CA LEU A 329 13.05 10.58 -13.13
C LEU A 329 13.19 10.36 -14.64
N THR A 330 12.45 9.39 -15.19
CA THR A 330 12.41 9.16 -16.64
C THR A 330 11.81 10.35 -17.40
N ASP A 331 10.78 10.96 -16.84
CA ASP A 331 10.09 12.11 -17.46
C ASP A 331 10.80 13.44 -17.22
N ASN A 332 11.76 13.50 -16.29
CA ASN A 332 12.45 14.72 -15.87
C ASN A 332 13.98 14.53 -15.90
N PRO A 333 14.63 14.68 -17.07
CA PRO A 333 16.06 14.46 -17.23
C PRO A 333 16.93 15.35 -16.33
N GLU A 334 16.51 16.59 -16.06
CA GLU A 334 17.23 17.50 -15.15
C GLU A 334 17.29 16.94 -13.73
N ALA A 335 16.17 16.42 -13.22
CA ALA A 335 16.11 15.81 -11.90
C ALA A 335 16.97 14.54 -11.83
N LEU A 336 16.97 13.74 -12.91
CA LEU A 336 17.83 12.56 -13.02
C LEU A 336 19.31 12.93 -13.04
N GLN A 337 19.68 13.96 -13.80
CA GLN A 337 21.06 14.45 -13.86
C GLN A 337 21.52 14.94 -12.48
N GLU A 338 20.73 15.78 -11.81
CA GLU A 338 21.03 16.31 -10.48
C GLU A 338 21.21 15.18 -9.44
N LEU A 339 20.32 14.17 -9.48
CA LEU A 339 20.45 12.99 -8.62
C LEU A 339 21.71 12.19 -8.95
N THR A 340 22.04 12.04 -10.23
CA THR A 340 23.20 11.27 -10.68
C THR A 340 24.50 11.92 -10.25
N GLU A 341 24.65 13.22 -10.49
CA GLU A 341 25.84 13.99 -10.11
C GLU A 341 26.09 13.95 -8.60
N GLU A 342 25.04 14.04 -7.79
CA GLU A 342 25.12 13.95 -6.34
C GLU A 342 25.64 12.59 -5.88
N HIS A 343 25.06 11.50 -6.41
CA HIS A 343 25.43 10.14 -6.05
C HIS A 343 26.82 9.74 -6.56
N GLU A 344 27.23 10.24 -7.72
CA GLU A 344 28.63 10.12 -8.19
C GLU A 344 29.60 10.90 -7.31
N GLY A 345 29.22 12.09 -6.86
CA GLY A 345 30.02 12.88 -5.93
C GLY A 345 30.30 12.12 -4.62
N ILE A 346 29.34 11.33 -4.15
CA ILE A 346 29.53 10.44 -2.99
C ILE A 346 30.55 9.34 -3.30
N LEU A 347 30.43 8.66 -4.45
CA LEU A 347 31.39 7.62 -4.84
C LEU A 347 32.81 8.16 -4.99
N LYS A 348 32.99 9.36 -5.53
CA LYS A 348 34.30 10.02 -5.67
C LYS A 348 34.98 10.31 -4.33
N ARG A 349 34.20 10.44 -3.24
CA ARG A 349 34.74 10.63 -1.87
C ARG A 349 35.09 9.31 -1.18
N LYS A 350 34.71 8.16 -1.74
CA LYS A 350 35.02 6.85 -1.16
C LYS A 350 36.47 6.49 -1.45
N ALA A 351 37.15 5.97 -0.43
CA ALA A 351 38.49 5.39 -0.61
C ALA A 351 38.44 4.14 -1.52
N GLU A 352 37.39 3.33 -1.40
CA GLU A 352 37.15 2.14 -2.21
C GLU A 352 35.79 2.24 -2.93
N PRO A 353 35.77 2.42 -4.26
CA PRO A 353 34.52 2.60 -5.01
C PRO A 353 33.51 1.45 -4.88
N GLU A 354 33.99 0.21 -4.71
CA GLU A 354 33.15 -0.99 -4.61
C GLU A 354 32.74 -1.36 -3.18
N SER A 355 33.27 -0.67 -2.17
CA SER A 355 32.92 -0.94 -0.78
C SER A 355 31.43 -0.72 -0.49
N ASP A 356 30.94 -1.38 0.55
CA ASP A 356 29.56 -1.20 1.03
C ASP A 356 29.33 0.25 1.48
N ILE A 357 28.09 0.71 1.39
CA ILE A 357 27.71 2.05 1.81
C ILE A 357 27.73 2.13 3.34
N THR A 358 28.36 3.17 3.88
CA THR A 358 28.36 3.42 5.32
C THR A 358 27.07 4.10 5.77
N TRP A 359 26.77 4.05 7.07
CA TRP A 359 25.58 4.71 7.61
C TRP A 359 25.66 6.23 7.46
N GLU A 360 26.86 6.78 7.55
CA GLU A 360 27.16 8.20 7.40
C GLU A 360 26.97 8.64 5.95
N GLU A 361 27.43 7.83 4.98
CA GLU A 361 27.13 8.02 3.56
C GLU A 361 25.62 7.97 3.32
N TYR A 362 24.92 6.97 3.88
CA TYR A 362 23.46 6.85 3.77
C TYR A 362 22.71 8.10 4.21
N LYS A 363 23.00 8.60 5.41
CA LYS A 363 22.37 9.81 5.95
C LYS A 363 22.59 11.04 5.07
N SER A 364 23.69 11.08 4.31
CA SER A 364 24.00 12.22 3.44
C SER A 364 23.09 12.33 2.21
N TYR A 365 22.57 11.21 1.68
CA TYR A 365 21.70 11.20 0.50
C TYR A 365 20.22 10.92 0.80
N GLU A 366 19.87 10.35 1.96
CA GLU A 366 18.46 10.22 2.40
C GLU A 366 17.74 11.58 2.40
N LEU A 367 18.41 12.61 2.95
CA LEU A 367 17.84 13.94 3.11
C LEU A 367 17.51 14.61 1.77
N HIS A 368 18.28 14.32 0.71
CA HIS A 368 18.12 14.99 -0.58
C HIS A 368 17.12 14.29 -1.50
N ILE A 369 17.05 12.96 -1.50
CA ILE A 369 16.07 12.23 -2.32
C ILE A 369 14.64 12.61 -1.89
N LEU A 370 14.37 12.72 -0.60
CA LEU A 370 13.04 13.09 -0.08
C LEU A 370 12.69 14.55 -0.41
N CYS A 371 13.62 15.48 -0.20
CA CYS A 371 13.43 16.89 -0.57
C CYS A 371 13.20 17.07 -2.07
N LYS A 372 13.90 16.32 -2.93
CA LYS A 372 13.74 16.38 -4.39
C LYS A 372 12.44 15.73 -4.84
N CYS A 373 12.12 14.52 -4.38
CA CYS A 373 10.83 13.89 -4.66
C CYS A 373 9.65 14.77 -4.23
N TRP A 374 9.79 15.53 -3.14
CA TRP A 374 8.81 16.51 -2.70
C TRP A 374 8.77 17.76 -3.59
N ARG A 375 9.92 18.34 -3.94
CA ARG A 375 10.00 19.52 -4.82
C ARG A 375 9.44 19.24 -6.21
N TYR A 376 9.77 18.08 -6.78
CA TYR A 376 9.34 17.71 -8.13
C TYR A 376 7.87 17.27 -8.18
N SER A 377 7.34 16.61 -7.14
CA SER A 377 5.89 16.33 -7.06
C SER A 377 5.06 17.61 -7.00
N ARG A 378 5.55 18.64 -6.28
CA ARG A 378 4.94 19.97 -6.23
C ARG A 378 5.04 20.72 -7.56
N SER A 379 6.19 20.70 -8.22
CA SER A 379 6.38 21.32 -9.56
C SER A 379 5.51 20.67 -10.64
N ALA A 380 5.36 19.34 -10.61
CA ALA A 380 4.45 18.62 -11.50
C ALA A 380 2.97 18.99 -11.28
N GLN A 381 2.59 19.36 -10.05
CA GLN A 381 1.25 19.87 -9.72
C GLN A 381 1.09 21.36 -10.10
N ASP A 382 2.14 22.18 -9.90
CA ASP A 382 2.10 23.63 -10.13
C ASP A 382 2.19 24.00 -11.62
N SER A 383 2.93 23.25 -12.45
CA SER A 383 3.09 23.52 -13.88
C SER A 383 1.78 23.47 -14.69
N LYS A 384 0.73 22.82 -14.15
CA LYS A 384 -0.62 22.78 -14.76
C LYS A 384 -1.61 23.79 -14.18
N HIS A 385 -1.29 24.45 -13.07
CA HIS A 385 -2.15 25.42 -12.39
C HIS A 385 -1.82 26.90 -12.73
N ARG A 386 -1.54 27.20 -14.00
CA ARG A 386 -1.37 28.59 -14.48
C ARG A 386 -2.68 29.40 -14.59
N SER A 387 -3.68 29.08 -13.77
CA SER A 387 -4.91 29.85 -13.60
C SER A 387 -5.49 29.56 -12.21
N GLY A 388 -5.22 30.46 -11.26
CA GLY A 388 -5.83 30.41 -9.93
C GLY A 388 -4.82 30.70 -8.84
N ARG A 389 -5.05 31.78 -8.10
CA ARG A 389 -4.18 32.37 -7.08
C ARG A 389 -4.04 31.41 -5.89
N VAL A 390 -3.07 30.51 -5.91
CA VAL A 390 -2.62 29.75 -4.72
C VAL A 390 -1.30 30.33 -4.24
N GLN A 391 -1.29 30.68 -2.96
CA GLN A 391 -0.30 31.49 -2.29
C GLN A 391 1.08 30.81 -2.30
N LYS A 392 2.07 31.48 -2.90
CA LYS A 392 3.48 31.08 -2.88
C LYS A 392 3.99 31.08 -1.43
N SER A 393 4.46 29.93 -0.94
CA SER A 393 5.37 29.87 0.20
C SER A 393 6.66 29.14 -0.23
N GLU A 394 7.71 29.93 -0.51
CA GLU A 394 9.07 29.45 -0.80
C GLU A 394 9.81 28.99 0.48
N ALA A 395 9.15 28.93 1.63
CA ALA A 395 9.80 28.80 2.93
C ALA A 395 10.20 27.37 3.35
N GLY A 396 9.71 26.33 2.66
CA GLY A 396 9.88 24.93 3.14
C GLY A 396 11.27 24.31 2.98
N CYS A 397 12.13 24.86 2.12
CA CYS A 397 13.45 24.27 1.84
C CYS A 397 14.63 25.07 2.39
N ALA A 398 14.41 26.29 2.91
CA ALA A 398 15.48 27.16 3.36
C ALA A 398 15.94 26.91 4.81
N HIS A 399 15.21 26.09 5.59
CA HIS A 399 15.50 25.89 7.02
C HIS A 399 16.23 24.59 7.39
N THR A 400 16.52 23.69 6.44
CA THR A 400 17.38 22.52 6.71
C THR A 400 18.84 22.82 6.38
N ARG A 401 19.39 23.91 6.93
CA ARG A 401 20.85 24.10 7.00
C ARG A 401 21.41 23.17 8.07
N HIS A 402 22.29 22.26 7.66
CA HIS A 402 23.17 21.45 8.49
C HIS A 402 22.58 20.85 9.78
N GLY A 403 22.22 19.56 9.72
CA GLY A 403 22.30 18.69 10.90
C GLY A 403 21.15 18.79 11.91
N SER A 404 20.01 19.40 11.57
CA SER A 404 18.79 19.27 12.39
C SER A 404 18.06 17.97 12.00
N PRO A 405 17.75 17.07 12.95
CA PRO A 405 16.85 15.97 12.67
C PRO A 405 15.49 16.53 12.21
N GLU A 406 14.83 15.88 11.24
CA GLU A 406 13.41 16.13 10.99
C GLU A 406 12.69 16.11 12.35
N PRO A 407 11.81 17.07 12.66
CA PRO A 407 11.03 17.00 13.87
C PRO A 407 10.35 15.62 13.89
N VAL A 408 10.48 14.94 15.02
CA VAL A 408 9.83 13.66 15.30
C VAL A 408 8.32 13.90 15.28
N GLY A 409 7.73 13.93 14.07
CA GLY A 409 6.43 14.49 13.78
C GLY A 409 6.48 15.32 12.50
N GLY A 410 6.03 14.72 11.38
CA GLY A 410 6.11 15.32 10.04
C GLY A 410 5.59 16.76 9.96
N SER A 411 6.10 17.51 8.98
CA SER A 411 5.58 18.85 8.66
C SER A 411 4.09 18.77 8.32
N LYS A 412 3.30 19.80 8.68
CA LYS A 412 1.91 19.92 8.23
C LYS A 412 1.79 19.93 6.70
N ASP A 413 2.87 20.30 6.01
CA ASP A 413 2.94 20.36 4.55
C ASP A 413 3.39 19.02 3.91
N PHE A 414 3.80 18.03 4.71
CA PHE A 414 4.21 16.72 4.23
C PHE A 414 3.94 15.61 5.26
N MET A 415 2.89 14.83 5.01
CA MET A 415 2.42 13.75 5.89
C MET A 415 2.33 12.39 5.16
N ALA A 416 3.25 12.11 4.24
CA ALA A 416 3.22 10.87 3.43
C ALA A 416 3.29 9.57 4.25
N PHE A 417 3.85 9.64 5.47
CA PHE A 417 3.94 8.53 6.42
C PHE A 417 2.94 8.62 7.58
N GLY A 418 1.96 9.52 7.50
CA GLY A 418 1.05 9.85 8.60
C GLY A 418 1.73 10.73 9.65
N GLY A 419 1.27 10.63 10.90
CA GLY A 419 1.75 11.45 12.01
C GLY A 419 1.24 10.98 13.37
N GLY A 420 1.70 11.64 14.44
CA GLY A 420 1.31 11.32 15.81
C GLY A 420 1.64 9.89 16.22
N LEU A 421 0.74 9.27 17.01
CA LEU A 421 0.92 7.89 17.50
C LEU A 421 0.96 6.85 16.37
N ARG A 422 0.40 7.17 15.20
CA ARG A 422 0.30 6.26 14.04
C ARG A 422 1.29 6.57 12.93
N LEU A 423 2.33 7.38 13.21
CA LEU A 423 3.43 7.57 12.27
C LEU A 423 3.99 6.21 11.83
N CYS A 424 4.13 5.99 10.52
CA CYS A 424 4.54 4.71 9.95
C CYS A 424 5.79 4.16 10.66
N VAL A 425 5.65 2.97 11.24
CA VAL A 425 6.75 2.31 11.98
C VAL A 425 7.89 1.85 11.05
N GLY A 426 7.62 1.70 9.76
CA GLY A 426 8.59 1.33 8.73
C GLY A 426 9.06 2.50 7.85
N ALA A 427 8.82 3.76 8.24
CA ALA A 427 9.17 4.92 7.41
C ALA A 427 10.67 4.97 7.09
N ASP A 428 11.54 4.80 8.09
CA ASP A 428 13.00 4.78 7.91
C ASP A 428 13.47 3.60 7.06
N PHE A 429 12.82 2.44 7.19
CA PHE A 429 13.11 1.29 6.36
C PHE A 429 12.74 1.53 4.89
N ALA A 430 11.56 2.10 4.62
CA ALA A 430 11.13 2.44 3.27
C ALA A 430 12.06 3.47 2.62
N LYS A 431 12.44 4.52 3.36
CA LYS A 431 13.42 5.53 2.92
C LYS A 431 14.76 4.89 2.58
N LEU A 432 15.27 4.02 3.44
CA LEU A 432 16.51 3.29 3.23
C LEU A 432 16.46 2.41 1.97
N GLN A 433 15.36 1.69 1.76
CA GLN A 433 15.14 0.87 0.57
C GLN A 433 15.17 1.70 -0.71
N MET A 434 14.39 2.78 -0.75
CA MET A 434 14.30 3.66 -1.92
C MET A 434 15.66 4.29 -2.23
N ALA A 435 16.29 4.90 -1.23
CA ALA A 435 17.52 5.64 -1.40
C ALA A 435 18.70 4.73 -1.81
N THR A 436 18.83 3.56 -1.18
CA THR A 436 19.90 2.60 -1.49
C THR A 436 19.72 1.99 -2.88
N PHE A 437 18.48 1.66 -3.26
CA PHE A 437 18.19 1.14 -4.59
C PHE A 437 18.51 2.18 -5.68
N LEU A 438 18.03 3.42 -5.51
CA LEU A 438 18.30 4.53 -6.44
C LEU A 438 19.79 4.81 -6.54
N HIS A 439 20.52 4.81 -5.43
CA HIS A 439 21.97 4.97 -5.43
C HIS A 439 22.65 3.89 -6.29
N CYS A 440 22.30 2.61 -6.10
CA CYS A 440 22.88 1.52 -6.88
C CYS A 440 22.51 1.62 -8.37
N LEU A 441 21.31 2.11 -8.69
CA LEU A 441 20.82 2.28 -10.06
C LEU A 441 21.58 3.39 -10.79
N VAL A 442 21.52 4.63 -10.30
CA VAL A 442 22.01 5.82 -11.03
C VAL A 442 23.53 5.88 -11.12
N THR A 443 24.24 5.19 -10.22
CA THR A 443 25.71 5.19 -10.22
C THR A 443 26.31 4.21 -11.21
N LYS A 444 25.61 3.11 -11.54
CA LYS A 444 26.16 2.01 -12.36
C LYS A 444 25.41 1.76 -13.67
N TYR A 445 24.21 2.30 -13.81
CA TYR A 445 23.34 1.99 -14.92
C TYR A 445 22.66 3.24 -15.48
N ARG A 446 22.22 3.12 -16.73
CA ARG A 446 21.21 3.98 -17.34
C ARG A 446 20.02 3.11 -17.72
N TRP A 447 18.86 3.70 -17.98
CA TRP A 447 17.71 2.94 -18.43
C TRP A 447 16.94 3.65 -19.54
N LYS A 448 16.15 2.86 -20.27
CA LYS A 448 15.22 3.34 -21.28
C LYS A 448 13.82 2.82 -20.96
N ALA A 449 12.81 3.68 -20.93
CA ALA A 449 11.43 3.24 -20.84
C ALA A 449 11.02 2.50 -22.14
N ILE A 450 10.39 1.34 -21.98
CA ILE A 450 9.92 0.50 -23.10
C ILE A 450 8.42 0.66 -23.27
N SER A 451 7.66 0.46 -22.19
CA SER A 451 6.20 0.47 -22.23
C SER A 451 5.59 0.73 -20.85
N GLY A 452 4.31 1.06 -20.85
CA GLY A 452 3.56 1.38 -19.63
C GLY A 452 3.98 2.71 -19.01
N GLY A 453 3.98 2.78 -17.69
CA GLY A 453 4.30 3.99 -16.92
C GLY A 453 3.11 4.94 -16.73
N ARG A 454 1.93 4.61 -17.28
CA ARG A 454 0.72 5.39 -17.04
C ARG A 454 0.29 5.22 -15.57
N MET A 455 0.31 6.34 -14.86
CA MET A 455 -0.11 6.41 -13.47
C MET A 455 -1.62 6.66 -13.39
N VAL A 456 -2.30 5.85 -12.58
CA VAL A 456 -3.73 6.00 -12.30
C VAL A 456 -3.92 5.99 -10.80
N PHE A 457 -4.78 6.87 -10.29
CA PHE A 457 -5.18 6.87 -8.90
C PHE A 457 -6.55 6.19 -8.74
N TYR A 458 -6.60 5.08 -8.00
CA TYR A 458 -7.80 4.28 -7.76
C TYR A 458 -7.69 3.46 -6.47
N PRO A 459 -8.40 3.82 -5.39
CA PRO A 459 -8.10 4.96 -4.51
C PRO A 459 -6.64 5.02 -3.97
N GLY A 460 -5.71 4.25 -4.53
CA GLY A 460 -4.26 4.43 -4.38
C GLY A 460 -3.58 4.45 -5.76
N LEU A 461 -2.27 4.72 -5.76
CA LEU A 461 -1.48 4.73 -6.99
C LEU A 461 -1.44 3.33 -7.63
N ARG A 462 -1.63 3.28 -8.96
CA ARG A 462 -1.51 2.09 -9.78
C ARG A 462 -0.83 2.38 -11.11
N PHE A 463 -0.20 1.35 -11.65
CA PHE A 463 0.31 1.27 -13.01
C PHE A 463 -0.43 0.13 -13.72
N PRO A 464 -1.58 0.38 -14.38
CA PRO A 464 -2.40 -0.68 -14.95
C PRO A 464 -1.64 -1.54 -15.98
N GLU A 465 -0.76 -0.91 -16.76
CA GLU A 465 0.11 -1.57 -17.74
C GLU A 465 1.53 -1.87 -17.20
N GLY A 466 1.75 -1.70 -15.89
CA GLY A 466 3.09 -1.72 -15.27
C GLY A 466 3.97 -0.56 -15.74
N PHE A 467 5.24 -0.55 -15.34
CA PHE A 467 6.25 0.34 -15.92
C PHE A 467 7.48 -0.50 -16.30
N HIS A 468 7.72 -0.64 -17.61
CA HIS A 468 8.76 -1.52 -18.12
C HIS A 468 9.96 -0.73 -18.61
N ILE A 469 11.15 -1.09 -18.12
CA ILE A 469 12.40 -0.44 -18.50
C ILE A 469 13.43 -1.45 -19.01
N GLN A 470 14.30 -0.99 -19.91
CA GLN A 470 15.50 -1.68 -20.32
C GLN A 470 16.69 -1.09 -19.58
N LEU A 471 17.48 -1.93 -18.91
CA LEU A 471 18.68 -1.50 -18.21
C LEU A 471 19.92 -1.58 -19.12
N LEU A 472 20.75 -0.55 -19.07
CA LEU A 472 21.99 -0.40 -19.84
C LEU A 472 23.15 -0.15 -18.87
N PRO A 473 24.37 -0.64 -19.15
CA PRO A 473 25.53 -0.25 -18.37
C PRO A 473 25.76 1.26 -18.51
N LYS A 474 26.27 1.88 -17.46
CA LYS A 474 26.75 3.25 -17.54
C LYS A 474 28.19 3.24 -18.04
N ASP A 475 28.47 4.08 -19.04
CA ASP A 475 29.81 4.26 -19.63
C ASP A 475 30.85 4.73 -18.61
#